data_AF-A0A2E3CBL8-F1
#
_entry.id   AF-A0A2E3CBL8-F1
#
_cell.length_a   1.000
_cell.length_b   1.000
_cell.length_c   1.000
_cell.angle_alpha   90.00
_cell.angle_beta   90.00
_cell.angle_gamma   90.00
#
_symmetry.space_group_name_H-M   'P 1'
#
loop_
_entity.id
_entity.type
_entity.pdbx_description
1 polymer ?
#
loop_
_entity_poly.entity_id
_entity_poly.type
_entity_poly.pdbx_seq_one_letter_code
_entity_poly.pdbx_strand_id
1 'polypeptide(L)'
;MFRNLLGIELSQLRFALMCSYIGSFVLMATGLMFALPSIFIEFTNDAPDFSTFAWILVVVGIVRFISTYMYAMGKKFLFYIVIALSILKIIEIPAAVIGESTGFIIWYVLLTGIIELLLLLNIFSKNAREEHSKI
;
A
#
# COMPACT_ATOMS: atom_id res chain seq x y z
N MET A 1 -15.54 9.86 -12.87
CA MET A 1 -14.88 11.12 -12.47
C MET A 1 -13.45 11.24 -13.03
N PHE A 2 -12.66 10.15 -13.13
CA PHE A 2 -11.29 10.19 -13.69
C PHE A 2 -11.18 10.44 -15.21
N ARG A 3 -12.29 10.32 -15.98
CA ARG A 3 -12.32 10.65 -17.41
C ARG A 3 -11.86 12.09 -17.70
N ASN A 4 -12.07 13.00 -16.74
CA ASN A 4 -11.73 14.42 -16.90
C ASN A 4 -10.26 14.75 -16.55
N LEU A 5 -9.52 13.84 -15.91
CA LEU A 5 -8.16 14.10 -15.41
C LEU A 5 -7.06 13.45 -16.25
N LEU A 6 -7.31 12.25 -16.79
CA LEU A 6 -6.28 11.47 -17.50
C LEU A 6 -6.55 11.33 -19.00
N GLY A 7 -7.74 11.71 -19.50
CA GLY A 7 -8.12 11.54 -20.90
C GLY A 7 -8.27 10.08 -21.35
N ILE A 8 -8.16 9.12 -20.41
CA ILE A 8 -8.27 7.67 -20.64
C ILE A 8 -9.38 7.12 -19.74
N GLU A 9 -10.20 6.21 -20.26
CA GLU A 9 -11.17 5.46 -19.45
C GLU A 9 -10.46 4.34 -18.68
N LEU A 10 -9.86 4.71 -17.54
CA LEU A 10 -9.34 3.74 -16.59
C LEU A 10 -10.50 3.06 -15.86
N SER A 11 -10.64 1.76 -16.06
CA SER A 11 -11.58 0.95 -15.29
C SER A 11 -11.21 0.97 -13.80
N GLN A 12 -12.21 0.79 -12.93
CA GLN A 12 -11.99 0.86 -11.48
C GLN A 12 -11.03 -0.23 -10.98
N LEU A 13 -11.03 -1.41 -11.61
CA LEU A 13 -10.06 -2.45 -11.28
C LEU A 13 -8.64 -2.03 -11.67
N ARG A 14 -8.44 -1.50 -12.88
CA ARG A 14 -7.11 -1.04 -13.32
C ARG A 14 -6.57 0.08 -12.43
N PHE A 15 -7.44 1.02 -12.04
CA PHE A 15 -7.07 2.07 -11.10
C PHE A 15 -6.67 1.49 -9.73
N ALA A 16 -7.45 0.54 -9.20
CA ALA A 16 -7.09 -0.14 -7.96
C ALA A 16 -5.73 -0.87 -8.05
N LEU A 17 -5.43 -1.51 -9.17
CA LEU A 17 -4.12 -2.15 -9.39
C LEU A 17 -2.99 -1.11 -9.45
N MET A 18 -3.22 0.05 -10.07
CA MET A 18 -2.25 1.15 -10.03
C MET A 18 -1.99 1.63 -8.61
N CYS A 19 -3.05 1.82 -7.80
CA CYS A 19 -2.90 2.12 -6.37
C CYS A 19 -2.11 1.03 -5.65
N SER A 20 -2.31 -0.25 -5.99
CA SER A 20 -1.54 -1.36 -5.42
C SER A 20 -0.05 -1.27 -5.75
N TYR A 21 0.31 -0.95 -7.00
CA TYR A 21 1.71 -0.74 -7.39
C TYR A 21 2.33 0.44 -6.65
N ILE A 22 1.65 1.59 -6.62
CA ILE A 22 2.15 2.78 -5.91
C ILE A 22 2.31 2.48 -4.43
N GLY A 23 1.32 1.84 -3.80
CA GLY A 23 1.39 1.43 -2.39
C GLY A 23 2.53 0.47 -2.11
N SER A 24 2.83 -0.45 -3.04
CA SER A 24 3.99 -1.36 -2.93
C SER A 24 5.30 -0.58 -2.91
N PHE A 25 5.49 0.36 -3.84
CA PHE A 25 6.70 1.18 -3.88
C PHE A 25 6.84 2.08 -2.67
N VAL A 26 5.74 2.67 -2.21
CA VAL A 26 5.69 3.47 -0.99
C VAL A 26 6.14 2.64 0.21
N LEU A 27 5.59 1.44 0.40
CA LEU A 27 5.97 0.56 1.52
C LEU A 27 7.44 0.18 1.49
N MET A 28 7.97 -0.18 0.31
CA MET A 28 9.39 -0.50 0.15
C MET A 28 10.28 0.72 0.44
N ALA A 29 9.93 1.89 -0.09
CA ALA A 29 10.71 3.11 0.13
C ALA A 29 10.70 3.53 1.61
N THR A 30 9.53 3.50 2.26
CA THR A 30 9.39 3.80 3.68
C THR A 30 10.17 2.81 4.54
N GLY A 31 10.03 1.51 4.29
CA GLY A 31 10.78 0.48 5.00
C GLY A 31 12.29 0.62 4.82
N LEU A 32 12.77 0.92 3.62
CA LEU A 32 14.20 1.14 3.36
C LEU A 32 14.73 2.42 4.01
N MET A 33 13.96 3.51 4.01
CA MET A 33 14.33 4.74 4.71
C MET A 33 14.46 4.53 6.22
N PHE A 34 13.67 3.61 6.79
CA PHE A 34 13.73 3.27 8.22
C PHE A 34 14.85 2.26 8.53
N ALA A 35 15.12 1.33 7.62
CA ALA A 35 16.12 0.28 7.82
C ALA A 35 17.56 0.76 7.58
N LEU A 36 17.74 1.76 6.71
CA LEU A 36 19.06 2.27 6.35
C LEU A 36 19.40 3.53 7.15
N PRO A 37 20.65 3.69 7.60
CA PRO A 37 21.09 4.91 8.27
C PRO A 37 20.89 6.10 7.33
N SER A 38 20.07 7.06 7.73
CA SER A 38 19.74 8.25 6.96
C SER A 38 20.20 9.50 7.70
N ILE A 39 20.72 10.48 6.97
CA ILE A 39 21.07 11.82 7.47
C ILE A 39 19.86 12.77 7.52
N PHE A 40 18.71 12.38 6.97
CA PHE A 40 17.53 13.24 6.83
C PHE A 40 16.46 12.97 7.88
N ILE A 41 16.44 11.76 8.45
CA ILE A 41 15.46 11.33 9.45
C ILE A 41 16.20 10.54 10.53
N GLU A 42 16.38 11.16 11.69
CA GLU A 42 16.85 10.50 12.90
C GLU A 42 15.64 9.95 13.65
N PHE A 43 15.49 8.62 13.65
CA PHE A 43 14.52 7.94 14.49
C PHE A 43 15.18 7.62 15.82
N THR A 44 14.59 8.10 16.92
CA THR A 44 15.05 7.73 18.25
C THR A 44 14.85 6.22 18.41
N ASN A 45 15.96 5.48 18.55
CA ASN A 45 16.04 4.02 18.60
C ASN A 45 15.40 3.40 19.86
N ASP A 46 14.49 4.11 20.52
CA ASP A 46 13.93 3.73 21.83
C ASP A 46 12.87 2.62 21.72
N ALA A 47 12.48 2.22 20.50
CA ALA A 47 11.60 1.10 20.25
C ALA A 47 12.42 -0.18 19.94
N PRO A 48 12.40 -1.22 20.80
CA PRO A 48 13.26 -2.40 20.68
C PRO A 48 13.07 -3.28 19.43
N ASP A 49 12.15 -2.95 18.51
CA ASP A 49 11.85 -3.74 17.31
C ASP A 49 11.74 -2.92 16.01
N PHE A 50 12.24 -1.68 16.00
CA PHE A 50 12.07 -0.77 14.86
C PHE A 50 12.72 -1.29 13.56
N SER A 51 13.88 -1.94 13.65
CA SER A 51 14.54 -2.54 12.48
C SER A 51 13.71 -3.68 11.88
N THR A 52 13.13 -4.53 12.71
CA THR A 52 12.26 -5.63 12.28
C THR A 52 11.03 -5.10 11.55
N PHE A 53 10.40 -4.06 12.10
CA PHE A 53 9.27 -3.38 11.49
C PHE A 53 9.60 -2.81 10.11
N ALA A 54 10.73 -2.12 9.98
CA ALA A 54 11.20 -1.57 8.72
C ALA A 54 11.34 -2.64 7.63
N TRP A 55 11.95 -3.79 7.96
CA TRP A 55 12.09 -4.90 7.03
C TRP A 55 10.77 -5.58 6.69
N ILE A 56 9.82 -5.67 7.63
CA ILE A 56 8.46 -6.15 7.35
C ILE A 56 7.78 -5.27 6.30
N LEU A 57 7.90 -3.94 6.38
CA LEU A 57 7.33 -3.03 5.37
C LEU A 57 7.90 -3.31 3.98
N VAL A 58 9.22 -3.54 3.88
CA VAL A 58 9.89 -3.88 2.61
C VAL A 58 9.35 -5.20 2.05
N VAL A 59 9.32 -6.26 2.87
CA VAL A 59 8.83 -7.59 2.45
C VAL A 59 7.38 -7.54 2.02
N VAL A 60 6.51 -6.87 2.78
CA VAL A 60 5.09 -6.70 2.44
C VAL A 60 4.93 -5.94 1.12
N GLY A 61 5.73 -4.89 0.90
CA GLY A 61 5.76 -4.16 -0.37
C GLY A 61 6.15 -5.05 -1.55
N ILE A 62 7.17 -5.90 -1.40
CA ILE A 62 7.60 -6.85 -2.43
C ILE A 62 6.51 -7.88 -2.72
N VAL A 63 5.94 -8.51 -1.69
CA VAL A 63 4.89 -9.53 -1.84
C VAL A 63 3.68 -8.93 -2.55
N ARG A 64 3.29 -7.70 -2.20
CA ARG A 64 2.19 -7.00 -2.86
C ARG A 64 2.50 -6.67 -4.32
N PHE A 65 3.71 -6.20 -4.63
CA PHE A 65 4.13 -5.93 -5.99
C PHE A 65 4.02 -7.20 -6.86
N ILE A 66 4.60 -8.31 -6.39
CA ILE A 66 4.57 -9.59 -7.08
C ILE A 66 3.12 -10.08 -7.25
N SER A 67 2.30 -9.99 -6.21
CA SER A 67 0.89 -10.41 -6.26
C SER A 67 0.09 -9.60 -7.27
N THR A 68 0.31 -8.28 -7.31
CA THR A 68 -0.33 -7.35 -8.25
C THR A 68 0.08 -7.66 -9.69
N TYR A 69 1.38 -7.90 -9.92
CA TYR A 69 1.92 -8.27 -11.22
C TYR A 69 1.37 -9.61 -11.72
N MET A 70 1.40 -10.64 -10.88
CA MET A 70 0.90 -11.95 -11.25
C MET A 70 -0.63 -11.96 -11.46
N TYR A 71 -1.38 -11.12 -10.74
CA TYR A 71 -2.79 -10.90 -11.04
C TYR A 71 -2.99 -10.30 -12.43
N ALA A 72 -2.19 -9.29 -12.81
CA ALA A 72 -2.23 -8.72 -14.15
C ALA A 72 -1.87 -9.74 -15.25
N MET A 73 -1.10 -10.79 -14.92
CA MET A 73 -0.82 -11.94 -15.79
C MET A 73 -1.94 -13.01 -15.82
N GLY A 74 -3.07 -12.79 -15.14
CA GLY A 74 -4.23 -13.68 -15.17
C GLY A 74 -4.39 -14.62 -13.97
N LYS A 75 -3.51 -14.55 -12.96
CA LYS A 75 -3.65 -15.36 -11.73
C LYS A 75 -4.64 -14.73 -10.75
N LYS A 76 -5.93 -14.99 -10.96
CA LYS A 76 -7.05 -14.35 -10.23
C LYS A 76 -6.98 -14.47 -8.70
N PHE A 77 -6.50 -15.60 -8.17
CA PHE A 77 -6.43 -15.83 -6.71
C PHE A 77 -5.59 -14.78 -5.98
N LEU A 78 -4.55 -14.24 -6.62
CA LEU A 78 -3.64 -13.28 -6.00
C LEU A 78 -4.30 -11.91 -5.75
N PHE A 79 -5.47 -11.68 -6.35
CA PHE A 79 -6.32 -10.54 -6.04
C PHE A 79 -6.69 -10.48 -4.56
N TYR A 80 -7.00 -11.63 -3.96
CA TYR A 80 -7.36 -11.70 -2.54
C TYR A 80 -6.17 -11.43 -1.62
N ILE A 81 -4.95 -11.77 -2.06
CA ILE A 81 -3.73 -11.41 -1.32
C ILE A 81 -3.55 -9.90 -1.31
N VAL A 82 -3.74 -9.22 -2.45
CA VAL A 82 -3.66 -7.75 -2.51
C VAL A 82 -4.67 -7.11 -1.56
N ILE A 83 -5.91 -7.60 -1.54
CA ILE A 83 -6.96 -7.12 -0.61
C ILE A 83 -6.56 -7.34 0.85
N ALA A 84 -6.10 -8.55 1.18
CA ALA A 84 -5.71 -8.91 2.54
C ALA A 84 -4.55 -8.03 3.04
N LEU A 85 -3.54 -7.79 2.21
CA LEU A 85 -2.42 -6.92 2.55
C LEU A 85 -2.85 -5.46 2.74
N SER A 86 -3.78 -4.95 1.92
CA SER A 86 -4.32 -3.60 2.10
C SER A 86 -5.14 -3.46 3.39
N ILE A 87 -5.95 -4.46 3.75
CA ILE A 87 -6.69 -4.45 5.03
C ILE A 87 -5.71 -4.51 6.21
N LEU A 88 -4.74 -5.43 6.16
CA LEU A 88 -3.72 -5.56 7.19
C LEU A 88 -2.94 -4.25 7.36
N LYS A 89 -2.65 -3.55 6.26
CA LYS A 89 -2.00 -2.25 6.30
C LYS A 89 -2.85 -1.19 7.01
N ILE A 90 -4.16 -1.11 6.76
CA ILE A 90 -5.04 -0.18 7.47
C ILE A 90 -5.08 -0.46 8.98
N ILE A 91 -5.07 -1.73 9.36
CA ILE A 91 -5.04 -2.16 10.77
C ILE A 91 -3.71 -1.84 11.44
N GLU A 92 -2.60 -1.93 10.70
CA GLU A 92 -1.27 -1.65 11.21
C GLU A 92 -1.04 -0.14 11.44
N ILE A 93 -1.68 0.74 10.68
CA ILE A 93 -1.50 2.20 10.82
C ILE A 93 -1.72 2.69 12.26
N PRO A 94 -2.84 2.38 12.95
CA PRO A 94 -3.01 2.72 14.36
C PRO A 94 -1.91 2.19 15.28
N ALA A 95 -1.43 0.97 15.05
CA ALA A 95 -0.39 0.36 15.87
C ALA A 95 0.96 1.08 15.70
N ALA A 96 1.28 1.49 14.47
CA ALA A 96 2.54 2.16 14.15
C ALA A 96 2.64 3.62 14.62
N VAL A 97 1.51 4.27 14.93
CA VAL A 97 1.49 5.69 15.34
C VAL A 97 1.42 5.90 16.85
N ILE A 98 1.25 4.83 17.64
CA ILE A 98 1.16 4.94 19.10
C ILE A 98 2.52 5.33 19.69
N GLY A 99 2.57 6.45 20.40
CA GLY A 99 3.79 6.92 21.05
C GLY A 99 4.75 7.68 20.13
N GLU A 100 4.38 7.89 18.87
CA GLU A 100 5.22 8.55 17.86
C GLU A 100 5.01 10.08 17.79
N SER A 101 5.97 10.77 17.16
CA SER A 101 5.90 12.22 16.97
C SER A 101 4.76 12.63 16.03
N THR A 102 4.15 13.80 16.24
CA THR A 102 3.08 14.33 15.38
C THR A 102 3.49 14.38 13.89
N GLY A 103 4.76 14.69 13.61
CA GLY A 103 5.30 14.70 12.24
C GLY A 103 5.27 13.31 11.58
N PHE A 104 5.68 12.28 12.33
CA PHE A 104 5.59 10.89 11.88
C PHE A 104 4.15 10.48 11.62
N ILE A 105 3.24 10.76 12.56
CA ILE A 105 1.81 10.44 12.44
C ILE A 105 1.24 11.03 11.15
N ILE A 106 1.46 12.32 10.91
CA ILE A 106 0.93 13.02 9.73
C ILE A 106 1.49 12.39 8.45
N TRP A 107 2.80 12.27 8.35
CA TRP A 107 3.42 11.81 7.11
C TRP A 107 3.15 10.32 6.83
N TYR A 108 3.28 9.45 7.83
CA TYR A 108 3.09 8.01 7.67
C TYR A 108 1.65 7.66 7.29
N VAL A 109 0.67 8.24 7.98
CA VAL A 109 -0.77 8.01 7.71
C VAL A 109 -1.17 8.56 6.34
N LEU A 110 -0.72 9.77 5.99
CA LEU A 110 -1.03 10.36 4.68
C LEU A 110 -0.43 9.53 3.54
N LEU A 111 0.84 9.15 3.67
CA LEU A 111 1.58 8.54 2.57
C LEU A 111 1.21 7.08 2.37
N THR A 112 0.92 6.34 3.45
CA THR A 112 0.54 4.93 3.35
C THR A 112 -0.98 4.72 3.37
N GLY A 113 -1.72 5.43 4.22
CA GLY A 113 -3.15 5.19 4.44
C GLY A 113 -4.05 5.65 3.31
N ILE A 114 -3.80 6.82 2.71
CA ILE A 114 -4.62 7.33 1.60
C ILE A 114 -4.62 6.36 0.42
N ILE A 115 -3.46 5.78 0.11
CA ILE A 115 -3.30 4.86 -1.00
C ILE A 115 -4.10 3.58 -0.76
N GLU A 116 -4.11 3.05 0.47
CA GLU A 116 -4.93 1.88 0.80
C GLU A 116 -6.42 2.15 0.71
N LEU A 117 -6.87 3.31 1.18
CA LEU A 117 -8.28 3.70 1.08
C LEU A 117 -8.71 3.82 -0.39
N LEU A 118 -7.88 4.46 -1.22
CA LEU A 118 -8.15 4.57 -2.66
C LEU A 118 -8.18 3.20 -3.33
N LEU A 119 -7.28 2.28 -2.97
CA LEU A 119 -7.30 0.92 -3.47
C LEU A 119 -8.60 0.22 -3.09
N LEU A 120 -8.94 0.15 -1.80
CA LEU A 120 -10.07 -0.63 -1.31
C LEU A 120 -11.41 -0.08 -1.82
N LEU A 121 -11.58 1.24 -1.84
CA LEU A 121 -12.78 1.88 -2.38
C LEU A 121 -13.02 1.52 -3.86
N ASN A 122 -11.94 1.40 -4.64
CA ASN A 122 -12.05 1.05 -6.06
C ASN A 122 -12.16 -0.46 -6.29
N ILE A 123 -11.52 -1.30 -5.46
CA ILE A 123 -11.67 -2.77 -5.54
C ILE A 123 -13.09 -3.22 -5.20
N PHE A 124 -13.69 -2.66 -4.14
CA PHE A 124 -15.02 -3.07 -3.69
C PHE A 124 -16.17 -2.43 -4.49
N SER A 125 -15.84 -1.63 -5.50
CA SER A 125 -16.85 -1.05 -6.38
C SER A 125 -17.59 -2.14 -7.16
N LYS A 126 -18.84 -1.87 -7.54
CA LYS A 126 -19.62 -2.79 -8.37
C LYS A 126 -18.93 -3.08 -9.70
N ASN A 127 -18.39 -2.05 -10.36
CA ASN A 127 -17.76 -2.22 -11.67
C ASN A 127 -16.47 -3.03 -11.59
N ALA A 128 -15.66 -2.89 -10.53
CA ALA A 128 -14.43 -3.67 -10.38
C ALA A 128 -14.73 -5.16 -10.13
N ARG A 129 -15.79 -5.48 -9.39
CA ARG A 129 -16.24 -6.86 -9.19
C ARG A 129 -16.75 -7.50 -10.49
N GLU A 130 -17.49 -6.74 -11.30
CA GLU A 130 -17.94 -7.20 -12.62
C GLU A 130 -16.80 -7.36 -13.62
N GLU A 131 -15.73 -6.56 -13.50
CA GLU A 131 -14.54 -6.72 -14.33
C GLU A 131 -13.72 -7.94 -13.90
N HIS A 132 -13.54 -8.14 -12.59
CA HIS A 132 -12.85 -9.30 -12.03
C HIS A 132 -13.53 -10.63 -12.39
N SER A 133 -14.86 -10.68 -12.50
CA SER A 133 -15.58 -11.90 -12.89
C SER A 133 -15.48 -12.25 -14.38
N LYS A 134 -15.09 -11.29 -15.23
CA LYS A 134 -14.96 -11.45 -16.69
C LYS A 134 -13.54 -11.79 -17.15
N ILE A 135 -12.53 -11.33 -16.40
CA ILE A 135 -11.15 -11.80 -16.50
C ILE A 135 -11.15 -13.24 -16.03
#